data_AF-A0A1F7MHD7-F1
#
_entry.id   AF-A0A1F7MHD7-F1
#
_cell.length_a   1.000
_cell.length_b   1.000
_cell.length_c   1.000
_cell.angle_alpha   90.00
_cell.angle_beta   90.00
_cell.angle_gamma   90.00
#
_symmetry.space_group_name_H-M   'P 1'
#
loop_
_entity.id
_entity.type
_entity.pdbx_description
1 polymer ?
#
loop_
_entity_poly.entity_id
_entity_poly.type
_entity_poly.pdbx_seq_one_letter_code
_entity_poly.pdbx_strand_id
1 'polypeptide(L)'
;MGFRRLGKRLVLELEGGLFLVLHLMIAGRLHWRPAGARLPGRVGLAALDFSTGTLVLTEAGTRRRAALHLVRGEAALAAHDLGGLEVLEADVAAFAAALGRERHTLKRALTDPTILSGIGNAYADEILHRARLSPVALTDRLSAEETGRLFAAARATLDEWCERLRREAAGGFPEGVTAFRPGMAVHGRYGQPCPACGAPVQRIVHAEHETNYCARCQTGGRLLADRALSRLLRGDWPRTLEALEARVPVRAPSGGRRAPGAPSASRASSPPASPRRPAPPRRRPG
;
A
#
# COMPACT_ATOMS: atom_id res chain seq x y z
N MET A 1 29.06 10.80 -0.10
CA MET A 1 27.67 10.73 0.40
C MET A 1 27.20 9.28 0.28
N GLY A 2 26.77 8.68 1.39
CA GLY A 2 26.27 7.30 1.44
C GLY A 2 24.74 7.26 1.52
N PHE A 3 24.17 6.07 1.31
CA PHE A 3 22.75 5.82 1.47
C PHE A 3 22.51 4.50 2.19
N ARG A 4 21.73 4.53 3.27
CA ARG A 4 21.31 3.34 4.02
C ARG A 4 19.79 3.29 4.16
N ARG A 5 19.30 2.12 4.56
CA ARG A 5 17.91 1.90 4.97
C ARG A 5 17.90 1.35 6.39
N LEU A 6 17.03 1.88 7.24
CA LEU A 6 16.72 1.33 8.56
C LEU A 6 15.21 1.03 8.61
N GLY A 7 14.83 -0.21 8.32
CA GLY A 7 13.42 -0.58 8.13
C GLY A 7 12.72 0.26 7.08
N LYS A 8 11.77 1.09 7.50
CA LYS A 8 11.00 2.00 6.63
C LYS A 8 11.58 3.41 6.54
N ARG A 9 12.79 3.61 7.08
CA ARG A 9 13.52 4.89 7.06
C ARG A 9 14.60 4.86 5.98
N LEU A 10 14.73 5.97 5.27
CA LEU A 10 15.83 6.23 4.35
C LEU A 10 16.86 7.10 5.08
N VAL A 11 18.14 6.78 4.92
CA VAL A 11 19.23 7.50 5.59
C VAL A 11 20.20 8.01 4.53
N LEU A 12 20.41 9.32 4.50
CA LEU A 12 21.45 9.95 3.69
C LEU A 12 22.63 10.28 4.60
N GLU A 13 23.82 9.77 4.25
CA GLU A 13 25.05 9.99 5.02
C GLU A 13 25.80 11.20 4.48
N LEU A 14 25.95 12.20 5.35
CA LEU A 14 26.59 13.48 5.07
C LEU A 14 27.99 13.52 5.71
N GLU A 15 28.79 14.50 5.28
CA GLU A 15 30.12 14.73 5.86
C GLU A 15 30.03 15.10 7.35
N GLY A 16 31.13 14.86 8.09
CA GLY A 16 31.20 15.16 9.52
C GLY A 16 30.35 14.24 10.42
N GLY A 17 30.04 13.03 9.95
CA GLY A 17 29.27 12.04 10.70
C GLY A 17 27.81 12.45 10.91
N LEU A 18 27.24 13.21 9.97
CA LEU A 18 25.84 13.63 9.98
C LEU A 18 24.97 12.67 9.18
N PHE A 19 23.77 12.41 9.67
CA PHE A 19 22.79 11.53 9.02
C PHE A 19 21.45 12.25 8.90
N LEU A 20 20.91 12.26 7.70
CA LEU A 20 19.53 12.71 7.45
C LEU A 20 18.62 11.49 7.37
N VAL A 21 17.75 11.33 8.36
CA VAL A 21 16.85 10.19 8.49
C VAL A 21 15.44 10.60 8.08
N LEU A 22 14.93 10.02 7.00
CA LEU A 22 13.60 10.30 6.44
C LEU A 22 12.65 9.14 6.72
N HIS A 23 11.48 9.43 7.28
CA HIS A 23 10.37 8.49 7.38
C HIS A 23 9.16 9.02 6.61
N LEU A 24 8.82 8.38 5.49
CA LEU A 24 7.78 8.89 4.57
C LEU A 24 6.35 8.69 5.08
N MET A 25 6.14 7.77 6.03
CA MET A 25 4.81 7.42 6.52
C MET A 25 3.86 7.08 5.36
N ILE A 26 2.56 7.35 5.50
CA ILE A 26 1.54 6.94 4.53
C ILE A 26 1.54 7.86 3.30
N ALA A 27 1.71 9.17 3.51
CA ALA A 27 1.46 10.18 2.49
C ALA A 27 2.68 11.04 2.14
N GLY A 28 3.84 10.79 2.76
CA GLY A 28 5.10 11.37 2.36
C GLY A 28 5.58 10.79 1.04
N ARG A 29 6.11 11.64 0.16
CA ARG A 29 6.65 11.26 -1.14
C ARG A 29 7.95 12.00 -1.41
N LEU A 30 8.87 11.31 -2.07
CA LEU A 30 10.07 11.91 -2.61
C LEU A 30 9.89 12.11 -4.10
N HIS A 31 10.47 13.18 -4.62
CA HIS A 31 10.51 13.47 -6.04
C HIS A 31 11.90 13.96 -6.41
N TRP A 32 12.44 13.45 -7.51
CA TRP A 32 13.59 14.07 -8.15
C TRP A 32 13.12 15.12 -9.16
N ARG A 33 13.64 16.34 -9.03
CA ARG A 33 13.28 17.48 -9.86
C ARG A 33 14.55 18.14 -10.44
N PRO A 34 14.42 18.95 -11.51
CA PRO A 34 15.55 19.76 -11.99
C PRO A 34 16.16 20.61 -10.86
N ALA A 35 17.45 20.89 -10.95
CA ALA A 35 18.16 21.66 -9.93
C ALA A 35 17.52 23.04 -9.71
N GLY A 36 17.41 23.46 -8.46
CA GLY A 36 16.75 24.72 -8.08
C GLY A 36 15.22 24.66 -8.13
N ALA A 37 14.63 23.46 -8.16
CA ALA A 37 13.18 23.31 -8.13
C ALA A 37 12.61 23.91 -6.85
N ARG A 38 11.61 24.79 -7.01
CA ARG A 38 10.92 25.41 -5.88
C ARG A 38 10.17 24.38 -5.07
N LEU A 39 10.20 24.53 -3.75
CA LEU A 39 9.40 23.72 -2.85
C LEU A 39 7.90 23.95 -3.15
N PRO A 40 7.11 22.89 -3.42
CA PRO A 40 5.67 23.02 -3.61
C PRO A 40 5.04 23.61 -2.35
N GLY A 41 4.16 24.60 -2.47
CA GLY A 41 3.64 25.36 -1.33
C GLY A 41 3.04 24.53 -0.19
N ARG A 42 1.72 24.29 -0.20
CA ARG A 42 1.01 23.71 0.97
C ARG A 42 1.50 22.32 1.40
N VAL A 43 2.11 21.56 0.50
CA VAL A 43 2.47 20.13 0.70
C VAL A 43 3.97 19.87 0.75
N GLY A 44 4.83 20.83 0.41
CA GLY A 44 6.28 20.65 0.46
C GLY A 44 6.80 20.73 1.89
N LEU A 45 7.71 19.83 2.23
CA LEU A 45 8.35 19.76 3.56
C LEU A 45 9.83 20.14 3.51
N ALA A 46 10.55 19.66 2.50
CA ALA A 46 11.97 19.96 2.31
C ALA A 46 12.36 19.84 0.84
N ALA A 47 13.35 20.63 0.43
CA ALA A 47 14.03 20.51 -0.85
C ALA A 47 15.54 20.43 -0.57
N LEU A 48 16.18 19.38 -1.06
CA LEU A 48 17.62 19.17 -0.93
C LEU A 48 18.25 19.31 -2.31
N ASP A 49 19.06 20.35 -2.49
CA ASP A 49 19.71 20.63 -3.75
C ASP A 49 21.00 19.83 -3.91
N PHE A 50 21.14 19.21 -5.07
CA PHE A 50 22.32 18.52 -5.55
C PHE A 50 22.75 19.13 -6.88
N SER A 51 24.00 18.89 -7.28
CA SER A 51 24.53 19.36 -8.57
C SER A 51 23.73 18.87 -9.78
N THR A 52 23.06 17.72 -9.66
CA THR A 52 22.31 17.07 -10.74
C THR A 52 20.79 17.19 -10.62
N GLY A 53 20.28 17.81 -9.55
CA GLY A 53 18.85 17.92 -9.31
C GLY A 53 18.49 18.28 -7.88
N THR A 54 17.20 18.43 -7.62
CA THR A 54 16.66 18.72 -6.28
C THR A 54 15.79 17.55 -5.83
N LEU A 55 16.08 16.97 -4.66
CA LEU A 55 15.23 15.99 -4.00
C LEU A 55 14.17 16.73 -3.18
N VAL A 56 12.91 16.61 -3.58
CA VAL A 56 11.78 17.26 -2.92
C VAL A 56 11.01 16.24 -2.09
N LEU A 57 10.90 16.50 -0.78
CA LEU A 57 10.00 15.78 0.13
C LEU A 57 8.66 16.53 0.21
N THR A 58 7.59 15.83 -0.11
CA THR A 58 6.22 16.33 0.06
C THR A 58 5.44 15.43 1.01
N GLU A 59 4.38 15.95 1.60
CA GLU A 59 3.36 15.16 2.28
C GLU A 59 1.96 15.67 1.95
N ALA A 60 1.17 14.78 1.36
CA ALA A 60 -0.24 15.04 1.08
C ALA A 60 -1.13 14.60 2.24
N GLY A 61 -2.35 15.16 2.32
CA GLY A 61 -3.36 14.72 3.30
C GLY A 61 -3.45 15.59 4.56
N THR A 62 -4.47 15.28 5.37
CA THR A 62 -4.85 16.09 6.54
C THR A 62 -4.05 15.76 7.80
N ARG A 63 -3.42 14.59 7.84
CA ARG A 63 -2.60 14.14 8.97
C ARG A 63 -1.14 14.03 8.56
N ARG A 64 -0.37 15.05 8.93
CA ARG A 64 1.06 15.16 8.65
C ARG A 64 1.87 14.33 9.65
N ARG A 65 2.60 13.35 9.15
CA ARG A 65 3.38 12.37 9.93
C ARG A 65 4.75 12.10 9.31
N ALA A 66 4.99 12.48 8.06
CA ALA A 66 6.31 12.36 7.45
C ALA A 66 7.32 13.13 8.30
N ALA A 67 8.49 12.53 8.52
CA ALA A 67 9.51 13.05 9.42
C ALA A 67 10.86 13.11 8.73
N LEU A 68 11.63 14.13 9.09
CA LEU A 68 13.01 14.35 8.67
C LEU A 68 13.81 14.73 9.93
N HIS A 69 14.80 13.92 10.26
CA HIS A 69 15.68 14.14 11.42
C HIS A 69 17.11 14.30 10.93
N LEU A 70 17.81 15.30 11.45
CA LEU A 70 19.27 15.45 11.28
C LEU A 70 19.94 15.04 12.59
N VAL A 71 20.75 14.00 12.56
CA VAL A 71 21.46 13.49 13.73
C VAL A 71 22.96 13.39 13.45
N ARG A 72 23.77 13.37 14.52
CA ARG A 72 25.23 13.24 14.43
C ARG A 72 25.71 12.00 15.18
N GLY A 73 26.56 11.20 14.54
CA GLY A 73 27.16 10.00 15.10
C GLY A 73 26.28 8.76 15.02
N GLU A 74 26.91 7.60 14.92
CA GLU A 74 26.25 6.29 14.75
C GLU A 74 25.31 5.95 15.91
N ALA A 75 25.64 6.37 17.14
CA ALA A 75 24.77 6.15 18.31
C ALA A 75 23.41 6.88 18.18
N ALA A 76 23.41 8.12 17.68
CA ALA A 76 22.18 8.86 17.45
C ALA A 76 21.38 8.31 16.27
N LEU A 77 22.07 7.80 15.25
CA LEU A 77 21.43 7.07 14.15
C LEU A 77 20.75 5.78 14.63
N ALA A 78 21.44 4.99 15.46
CA ALA A 78 20.94 3.73 16.00
C ALA A 78 19.66 3.91 16.84
N ALA A 79 19.47 5.07 17.48
CA ALA A 79 18.23 5.37 18.21
C ALA A 79 16.97 5.46 17.32
N HIS A 80 17.14 5.53 15.99
CA HIS A 80 16.03 5.45 15.03
C HIS A 80 15.71 4.02 14.57
N ASP A 81 16.57 3.06 14.89
CA ASP A 81 16.30 1.64 14.70
C ASP A 81 15.44 1.12 15.86
N LEU A 82 14.37 0.40 15.52
CA LEU A 82 13.46 -0.18 16.50
C LEU A 82 13.84 -1.63 16.88
N GLY A 83 14.92 -2.16 16.28
CA GLY A 83 15.49 -3.46 16.62
C GLY A 83 14.73 -4.67 16.07
N GLY A 84 13.80 -4.45 15.15
CA GLY A 84 13.10 -5.51 14.44
C GLY A 84 14.01 -6.23 13.44
N LEU A 85 13.76 -7.52 13.22
CA LEU A 85 14.56 -8.34 12.31
C LEU A 85 14.40 -7.91 10.84
N GLU A 86 15.51 -7.73 10.13
CA GLU A 86 15.51 -7.52 8.67
C GLU A 86 15.38 -8.86 7.94
N VAL A 87 14.15 -9.17 7.48
CA VAL A 87 13.76 -10.50 6.98
C VAL A 87 14.56 -10.99 5.77
N LEU A 88 15.01 -10.08 4.90
CA LEU A 88 15.79 -10.44 3.71
C LEU A 88 17.24 -10.85 4.02
N GLU A 89 17.76 -10.44 5.18
CA GLU A 89 19.12 -10.69 5.64
C GLU A 89 19.19 -11.80 6.70
N ALA A 90 18.03 -12.22 7.20
CA ALA A 90 17.90 -13.25 8.22
C ALA A 90 17.81 -14.66 7.64
N ASP A 91 18.03 -15.65 8.51
CA ASP A 91 17.64 -17.04 8.28
C ASP A 91 16.30 -17.37 8.98
N VAL A 92 15.82 -18.59 8.75
CA VAL A 92 14.54 -19.05 9.33
C VAL A 92 14.60 -19.17 10.86
N ALA A 93 15.77 -19.45 11.43
CA ALA A 93 15.92 -19.61 12.88
C ALA A 93 15.79 -18.27 13.60
N ALA A 94 16.46 -17.23 13.10
CA ALA A 94 16.33 -15.85 13.59
C ALA A 94 14.89 -15.33 13.41
N PHE A 95 14.24 -15.66 12.28
CA PHE A 95 12.84 -15.31 12.04
C PHE A 95 11.89 -15.97 13.03
N ALA A 96 12.06 -17.27 13.29
CA ALA A 96 11.29 -18.01 14.27
C ALA A 96 11.47 -17.43 15.69
N ALA A 97 12.73 -17.14 16.06
CA ALA A 97 13.05 -16.53 17.35
C ALA A 97 12.37 -15.16 17.49
N ALA A 98 12.45 -14.29 16.47
CA ALA A 98 11.81 -12.98 16.50
C ALA A 98 10.29 -13.08 16.66
N LEU A 99 9.61 -13.93 15.87
CA LEU A 99 8.17 -14.14 15.97
C LEU A 99 7.74 -14.73 17.33
N GLY A 100 8.57 -15.55 17.94
CA GLY A 100 8.30 -16.21 19.23
C GLY A 100 8.49 -15.32 20.45
N ARG A 101 9.06 -14.11 20.32
CA ARG A 101 9.33 -13.20 21.46
C ARG A 101 8.08 -12.79 22.20
N GLU A 102 7.00 -12.58 21.46
CA GLU A 102 5.72 -12.11 22.01
C GLU A 102 4.55 -12.83 21.35
N ARG A 103 3.48 -13.01 22.12
CA ARG A 103 2.25 -13.65 21.64
C ARG A 103 1.34 -12.61 21.00
N HIS A 104 1.33 -12.56 19.67
CA HIS A 104 0.48 -11.67 18.88
C HIS A 104 -0.24 -12.42 17.77
N THR A 105 -1.21 -11.77 17.14
CA THR A 105 -1.71 -12.24 15.84
C THR A 105 -0.60 -12.10 14.79
N LEU A 106 -0.57 -12.98 13.78
CA LEU A 106 0.45 -12.91 12.73
C LEU A 106 0.43 -11.57 12.00
N LYS A 107 -0.77 -11.03 11.71
CA LYS A 107 -0.88 -9.72 11.06
C LYS A 107 -0.21 -8.62 11.90
N ARG A 108 -0.40 -8.63 13.22
CA ARG A 108 0.22 -7.67 14.13
C ARG A 108 1.74 -7.87 14.15
N ALA A 109 2.20 -9.09 14.38
CA ALA A 109 3.63 -9.41 14.46
C ALA A 109 4.38 -9.02 13.18
N LEU A 110 3.80 -9.29 12.00
CA LEU A 110 4.38 -8.90 10.73
C LEU A 110 4.49 -7.38 10.54
N THR A 111 3.60 -6.59 11.14
CA THR A 111 3.60 -5.13 10.97
C THR A 111 4.28 -4.37 12.11
N ASP A 112 4.70 -5.08 13.17
CA ASP A 112 5.34 -4.49 14.33
C ASP A 112 6.84 -4.30 14.06
N PRO A 113 7.32 -3.05 13.95
CA PRO A 113 8.71 -2.76 13.61
C PRO A 113 9.70 -3.13 14.72
N THR A 114 9.24 -3.46 15.92
CA THR A 114 10.09 -3.99 17.01
C THR A 114 10.31 -5.50 16.90
N ILE A 115 9.48 -6.19 16.11
CA ILE A 115 9.57 -7.64 15.84
C ILE A 115 10.22 -7.84 14.48
N LEU A 116 9.59 -7.32 13.42
CA LEU A 116 10.06 -7.43 12.04
C LEU A 116 10.17 -6.05 11.40
N SER A 117 11.34 -5.76 10.84
CA SER A 117 11.61 -4.49 10.20
C SER A 117 11.07 -4.45 8.77
N GLY A 118 10.66 -3.26 8.31
CA GLY A 118 10.32 -3.00 6.89
C GLY A 118 8.92 -3.44 6.41
N ILE A 119 8.25 -4.40 7.05
CA ILE A 119 6.96 -4.92 6.56
C ILE A 119 5.79 -4.00 6.92
N GLY A 120 5.10 -3.48 5.89
CA GLY A 120 3.92 -2.62 6.01
C GLY A 120 2.60 -3.38 5.93
N ASN A 121 1.48 -2.66 6.13
CA ASN A 121 0.14 -3.25 6.10
C ASN A 121 -0.13 -4.01 4.80
N ALA A 122 0.20 -3.42 3.64
CA ALA A 122 -0.01 -4.03 2.33
C ALA A 122 0.72 -5.36 2.19
N TYR A 123 2.04 -5.36 2.41
CA TYR A 123 2.84 -6.57 2.29
C TYR A 123 2.49 -7.62 3.33
N ALA A 124 2.07 -7.24 4.54
CA ALA A 124 1.61 -8.23 5.51
C ALA A 124 0.36 -9.00 5.03
N ASP A 125 -0.60 -8.35 4.34
CA ASP A 125 -1.75 -9.05 3.73
C ASP A 125 -1.27 -10.06 2.67
N GLU A 126 -0.38 -9.60 1.77
CA GLU A 126 0.15 -10.40 0.67
C GLU A 126 0.98 -11.61 1.15
N ILE A 127 1.83 -11.39 2.16
CA ILE A 127 2.67 -12.43 2.78
C ILE A 127 1.80 -13.51 3.41
N LEU A 128 0.77 -13.12 4.18
CA LEU A 128 -0.12 -14.08 4.83
C LEU A 128 -0.96 -14.86 3.83
N HIS A 129 -1.40 -14.21 2.75
CA HIS A 129 -2.09 -14.90 1.66
C HIS A 129 -1.18 -15.92 0.98
N ARG A 130 0.05 -15.53 0.64
CA ARG A 130 1.06 -16.42 0.05
C ARG A 130 1.40 -17.60 0.95
N ALA A 131 1.54 -17.36 2.26
CA ALA A 131 1.78 -18.39 3.26
C ALA A 131 0.54 -19.26 3.54
N ARG A 132 -0.64 -18.86 3.05
CA ARG A 132 -1.95 -19.48 3.36
C ARG A 132 -2.24 -19.53 4.87
N LEU A 133 -1.82 -18.50 5.60
CA LEU A 133 -2.00 -18.38 7.03
C LEU A 133 -3.06 -17.34 7.38
N SER A 134 -3.85 -17.64 8.41
CA SER A 134 -4.85 -16.72 8.93
C SER A 134 -4.18 -15.47 9.52
N PRO A 135 -4.65 -14.26 9.20
CA PRO A 135 -4.10 -13.04 9.80
C PRO A 135 -4.27 -12.97 11.32
N VAL A 136 -5.20 -13.74 11.88
CA VAL A 136 -5.48 -13.82 13.32
C VAL A 136 -4.95 -15.10 13.97
N ALA A 137 -4.20 -15.94 13.24
CA ALA A 137 -3.42 -17.00 13.87
C ALA A 137 -2.43 -16.37 14.87
N LEU A 138 -2.13 -17.07 15.97
CA LEU A 138 -1.23 -16.57 16.99
C LEU A 138 0.18 -17.09 16.75
N THR A 139 1.20 -16.26 17.00
CA THR A 139 2.61 -16.61 16.80
C THR A 139 3.04 -17.85 17.57
N ASP A 140 2.50 -18.04 18.79
CA ASP A 140 2.78 -19.18 19.67
C ASP A 140 2.15 -20.51 19.21
N ARG A 141 1.30 -20.48 18.18
CA ARG A 141 0.60 -21.67 17.65
C ARG A 141 1.14 -22.14 16.30
N LEU A 142 2.15 -21.48 15.74
CA LEU A 142 2.74 -21.91 14.48
C LEU A 142 3.64 -23.12 14.72
N SER A 143 3.42 -24.15 13.92
CA SER A 143 4.38 -25.24 13.74
C SER A 143 5.68 -24.73 13.10
N ALA A 144 6.75 -25.51 13.20
CA ALA A 144 8.01 -25.22 12.52
C ALA A 144 7.82 -25.12 11.00
N GLU A 145 6.98 -25.98 10.43
CA GLU A 145 6.65 -25.96 9.01
C GLU A 145 5.91 -24.67 8.62
N GLU A 146 4.88 -24.27 9.38
CA GLU A 146 4.18 -23.01 9.15
C GLU A 146 5.09 -21.79 9.25
N THR A 147 5.99 -21.78 10.23
CA THR A 147 7.00 -20.73 10.39
C THR A 147 7.94 -20.68 9.18
N GLY A 148 8.41 -21.83 8.70
CA GLY A 148 9.23 -21.93 7.49
C GLY A 148 8.50 -21.43 6.24
N ARG A 149 7.23 -21.80 6.06
CA ARG A 149 6.39 -21.31 4.95
C ARG A 149 6.15 -19.81 5.04
N LEU A 150 5.90 -19.27 6.23
CA LEU A 150 5.72 -17.83 6.45
C LEU A 150 6.99 -17.05 6.12
N PHE A 151 8.15 -17.55 6.57
CA PHE A 151 9.44 -16.95 6.27
C PHE A 151 9.73 -16.91 4.76
N ALA A 152 9.55 -18.05 4.07
CA ALA A 152 9.72 -18.14 2.62
C ALA A 152 8.76 -17.20 1.88
N ALA A 153 7.48 -17.15 2.30
CA ALA A 153 6.49 -16.24 1.75
C ALA A 153 6.86 -14.76 1.96
N ALA A 154 7.42 -14.41 3.13
CA ALA A 154 7.85 -13.06 3.44
C ALA A 154 8.97 -12.61 2.49
N ARG A 155 10.05 -13.40 2.38
CA ARG A 155 11.17 -13.10 1.48
C ARG A 155 10.72 -13.00 0.03
N ALA A 156 10.04 -14.04 -0.47
CA ALA A 156 9.57 -14.06 -1.86
C ALA A 156 8.66 -12.87 -2.20
N THR A 157 7.80 -12.43 -1.27
CA THR A 157 6.92 -11.27 -1.51
C THR A 157 7.71 -9.97 -1.56
N LEU A 158 8.64 -9.76 -0.62
CA LEU A 158 9.46 -8.56 -0.60
C LEU A 158 10.37 -8.48 -1.82
N ASP A 159 11.05 -9.58 -2.17
CA ASP A 159 11.94 -9.64 -3.33
C ASP A 159 11.18 -9.37 -4.64
N GLU A 160 10.06 -10.06 -4.87
CA GLU A 160 9.23 -9.88 -6.06
C GLU A 160 8.76 -8.43 -6.23
N TRP A 161 8.27 -7.80 -5.15
CA TRP A 161 7.82 -6.42 -5.23
C TRP A 161 8.98 -5.44 -5.36
N CYS A 162 10.12 -5.68 -4.73
CA CYS A 162 11.33 -4.89 -4.93
C CYS A 162 11.78 -4.93 -6.40
N GLU A 163 11.87 -6.12 -6.99
CA GLU A 163 12.24 -6.30 -8.40
C GLU A 163 11.24 -5.65 -9.35
N ARG A 164 9.95 -5.86 -9.10
CA ARG A 164 8.89 -5.26 -9.90
C ARG A 164 8.95 -3.73 -9.87
N LEU A 165 9.09 -3.13 -8.69
CA LEU A 165 9.17 -1.67 -8.55
C LEU A 165 10.43 -1.09 -9.18
N ARG A 166 11.56 -1.81 -9.11
CA ARG A 166 12.79 -1.42 -9.83
C ARG A 166 12.59 -1.45 -11.35
N ARG A 167 11.91 -2.47 -11.87
CA ARG A 167 11.56 -2.54 -13.30
C ARG A 167 10.59 -1.44 -13.72
N GLU A 168 9.55 -1.19 -12.94
CA GLU A 168 8.59 -0.09 -13.19
C GLU A 168 9.28 1.28 -13.20
N ALA A 169 10.29 1.48 -12.35
CA ALA A 169 11.08 2.70 -12.34
C ALA A 169 12.03 2.84 -13.55
N ALA A 170 12.40 1.73 -14.21
CA ALA A 170 13.24 1.69 -15.41
C ALA A 170 14.54 2.52 -15.30
N GLY A 171 15.18 2.51 -14.13
CA GLY A 171 16.39 3.30 -13.83
C GLY A 171 16.14 4.78 -13.51
N GLY A 172 14.90 5.26 -13.61
CA GLY A 172 14.48 6.58 -13.18
C GLY A 172 14.12 6.65 -11.69
N PHE A 173 13.83 7.86 -11.22
CA PHE A 173 13.32 8.07 -9.86
C PHE A 173 11.88 7.58 -9.77
N PRO A 174 11.52 6.74 -8.77
CA PRO A 174 10.18 6.18 -8.67
C PRO A 174 9.14 7.27 -8.38
N GLU A 175 8.13 7.36 -9.23
CA GLU A 175 6.97 8.26 -9.10
C GLU A 175 5.67 7.46 -8.94
N GLY A 176 4.60 8.11 -8.51
CA GLY A 176 3.29 7.45 -8.36
C GLY A 176 3.25 6.35 -7.28
N VAL A 177 4.16 6.39 -6.30
CA VAL A 177 4.26 5.39 -5.24
C VAL A 177 2.96 5.33 -4.43
N THR A 178 2.41 4.12 -4.32
CA THR A 178 1.14 3.85 -3.65
C THR A 178 1.20 2.51 -2.92
N ALA A 179 0.38 2.37 -1.87
CA ALA A 179 0.18 1.10 -1.17
C ALA A 179 -0.77 0.16 -1.94
N PHE A 180 -1.53 0.67 -2.90
CA PHE A 180 -2.49 -0.08 -3.69
C PHE A 180 -1.96 -0.28 -5.11
N ARG A 181 -1.59 -1.51 -5.45
CA ARG A 181 -0.90 -1.80 -6.72
C ARG A 181 -1.66 -2.83 -7.55
N PRO A 182 -1.76 -2.65 -8.87
CA PRO A 182 -2.21 -3.70 -9.76
C PRO A 182 -1.37 -4.97 -9.55
N GLY A 183 -1.99 -6.14 -9.47
CA GLY A 183 -1.29 -7.42 -9.25
C GLY A 183 -1.07 -7.80 -7.78
N MET A 184 -1.51 -7.01 -6.80
CA MET A 184 -1.70 -7.52 -5.44
C MET A 184 -2.74 -8.64 -5.44
N ALA A 185 -2.55 -9.66 -4.62
CA ALA A 185 -3.44 -10.80 -4.54
C ALA A 185 -4.68 -10.49 -3.70
N VAL A 186 -4.51 -9.83 -2.56
CA VAL A 186 -5.58 -9.58 -1.60
C VAL A 186 -5.64 -8.13 -1.10
N HIS A 187 -4.52 -7.43 -0.96
CA HIS A 187 -4.49 -6.10 -0.37
C HIS A 187 -5.29 -5.07 -1.19
N GLY A 188 -6.27 -4.42 -0.58
CA GLY A 188 -7.16 -3.48 -1.26
C GLY A 188 -8.06 -4.11 -2.31
N ARG A 189 -8.25 -5.45 -2.26
CA ARG A 189 -9.03 -6.21 -3.23
C ARG A 189 -10.32 -6.80 -2.65
N TYR A 190 -10.83 -6.27 -1.54
CA TYR A 190 -12.10 -6.69 -0.96
C TYR A 190 -13.21 -6.84 -2.01
N GLY A 191 -13.89 -7.99 -2.01
CA GLY A 191 -14.94 -8.37 -2.95
C GLY A 191 -14.46 -8.89 -4.30
N GLN A 192 -13.19 -8.70 -4.66
CA GLN A 192 -12.64 -9.22 -5.93
C GLN A 192 -12.27 -10.71 -5.81
N PRO A 193 -12.22 -11.45 -6.93
CA PRO A 193 -11.82 -12.86 -6.90
C PRO A 193 -10.36 -13.02 -6.47
N CYS A 194 -10.13 -13.90 -5.51
CA CYS A 194 -8.80 -14.37 -5.12
C CYS A 194 -8.10 -15.04 -6.32
N PRO A 195 -6.87 -14.66 -6.67
CA PRO A 195 -6.18 -15.23 -7.83
C PRO A 195 -5.83 -16.72 -7.66
N ALA A 196 -5.79 -17.24 -6.42
CA ALA A 196 -5.43 -18.63 -6.14
C ALA A 196 -6.64 -19.59 -6.14
N CYS A 197 -7.84 -19.13 -5.79
CA CYS A 197 -9.01 -20.01 -5.63
C CYS A 197 -10.34 -19.45 -6.15
N GLY A 198 -10.37 -18.22 -6.69
CA GLY A 198 -11.57 -17.58 -7.21
C GLY A 198 -12.54 -17.01 -6.16
N ALA A 199 -12.47 -17.46 -4.89
CA ALA A 199 -13.35 -16.97 -3.83
C ALA A 199 -13.18 -15.45 -3.60
N PRO A 200 -14.25 -14.72 -3.25
CA PRO A 200 -14.17 -13.29 -3.02
C PRO A 200 -13.26 -12.97 -1.83
N VAL A 201 -12.30 -12.06 -2.03
CA VAL A 201 -11.43 -11.55 -0.97
C VAL A 201 -12.28 -10.84 0.08
N GLN A 202 -11.99 -11.14 1.34
CA GLN A 202 -12.68 -10.63 2.51
C GLN A 202 -11.82 -9.60 3.22
N ARG A 203 -12.44 -8.81 4.11
CA ARG A 203 -11.73 -7.86 4.94
C ARG A 203 -12.19 -7.91 6.39
N ILE A 204 -11.29 -7.50 7.28
CA ILE A 204 -11.63 -7.09 8.64
C ILE A 204 -11.09 -5.69 8.87
N VAL A 205 -11.92 -4.82 9.43
CA VAL A 205 -11.55 -3.45 9.76
C VAL A 205 -11.47 -3.27 11.27
N HIS A 206 -10.36 -2.68 11.74
CA HIS A 206 -10.19 -2.24 13.12
C HIS A 206 -9.64 -0.81 13.16
N ALA A 207 -10.49 0.13 13.59
CA ALA A 207 -10.20 1.56 13.54
C ALA A 207 -9.75 1.97 12.12
N GLU A 208 -8.51 2.40 11.96
CA GLU A 208 -7.93 2.85 10.67
C GLU A 208 -7.16 1.75 9.93
N HIS A 209 -7.13 0.54 10.48
CA HIS A 209 -6.41 -0.59 9.92
C HIS A 209 -7.39 -1.55 9.24
N GLU A 210 -7.17 -1.76 7.95
CA GLU A 210 -7.86 -2.78 7.16
C GLU A 210 -6.89 -3.93 6.87
N THR A 211 -7.37 -5.16 7.08
CA THR A 211 -6.67 -6.40 6.71
C THR A 211 -7.50 -7.13 5.68
N ASN A 212 -6.94 -7.38 4.50
CA ASN A 212 -7.58 -8.15 3.44
C ASN A 212 -7.03 -9.58 3.42
N TYR A 213 -7.91 -10.56 3.22
CA TYR A 213 -7.57 -11.98 3.25
C TYR A 213 -8.53 -12.80 2.39
N CYS A 214 -8.09 -13.97 1.90
CA CYS A 214 -8.96 -14.94 1.28
C CYS A 214 -9.43 -15.97 2.32
N ALA A 215 -10.73 -16.03 2.59
CA ALA A 215 -11.27 -16.96 3.59
C ALA A 215 -11.02 -18.43 3.21
N ARG A 216 -11.14 -18.79 1.93
CA ARG A 216 -10.88 -20.16 1.46
C ARG A 216 -9.41 -20.56 1.65
N CYS A 217 -8.48 -19.70 1.25
CA CYS A 217 -7.05 -20.01 1.32
C CYS A 217 -6.46 -19.91 2.73
N GLN A 218 -6.96 -19.02 3.60
CA GLN A 218 -6.29 -18.68 4.86
C GLN A 218 -7.04 -19.12 6.12
N THR A 219 -8.32 -19.45 6.02
CA THR A 219 -9.17 -19.78 7.19
C THR A 219 -10.10 -20.97 6.93
N GLY A 220 -9.85 -21.76 5.89
CA GLY A 220 -10.67 -22.94 5.55
C GLY A 220 -12.13 -22.57 5.21
N GLY A 221 -12.36 -21.38 4.67
CA GLY A 221 -13.70 -20.87 4.32
C GLY A 221 -14.39 -20.07 5.45
N ARG A 222 -13.83 -20.05 6.67
CA ARG A 222 -14.41 -19.31 7.79
C ARG A 222 -14.20 -17.80 7.65
N LEU A 223 -15.27 -17.03 7.80
CA LEU A 223 -15.19 -15.57 7.85
C LEU A 223 -14.70 -15.11 9.23
N LEU A 224 -13.66 -14.28 9.23
CA LEU A 224 -13.21 -13.55 10.41
C LEU A 224 -14.22 -12.44 10.71
N ALA A 225 -14.54 -12.27 12.00
CA ALA A 225 -15.49 -11.27 12.44
C ALA A 225 -14.93 -9.86 12.25
N ASP A 226 -15.52 -9.09 11.34
CA ASP A 226 -15.30 -7.66 11.24
C ASP A 226 -16.01 -7.00 12.43
N ARG A 227 -15.27 -6.37 13.35
CA ARG A 227 -15.87 -5.78 14.56
C ARG A 227 -16.83 -4.63 14.25
N ALA A 228 -16.63 -3.89 13.17
CA ALA A 228 -17.52 -2.79 12.80
C ALA A 228 -18.84 -3.33 12.24
N LEU A 229 -18.78 -4.30 11.32
CA LEU A 229 -19.98 -4.91 10.74
C LEU A 229 -20.68 -5.85 11.73
N SER A 230 -19.95 -6.54 12.60
CA SER A 230 -20.52 -7.42 13.64
C SER A 230 -21.37 -6.63 14.64
N ARG A 231 -20.98 -5.37 14.96
CA ARG A 231 -21.80 -4.46 15.78
C ARG A 231 -23.08 -4.06 15.07
N LEU A 232 -22.99 -3.76 13.78
CA LEU A 232 -24.16 -3.39 12.95
C LEU A 232 -25.15 -4.56 12.83
N LEU A 233 -24.63 -5.78 12.69
CA LEU A 233 -25.40 -7.00 12.46
C LEU A 233 -25.83 -7.73 13.75
N ARG A 234 -25.53 -7.19 14.94
CA ARG A 234 -26.03 -7.62 16.27
C ARG A 234 -26.11 -9.15 16.53
N GLY A 235 -25.15 -9.93 16.01
CA GLY A 235 -25.08 -11.37 16.22
C GLY A 235 -25.39 -12.22 14.98
N ASP A 236 -25.99 -11.63 13.94
CA ASP A 236 -26.29 -12.27 12.66
C ASP A 236 -25.09 -12.25 11.70
N TRP A 237 -23.85 -12.25 12.20
CA TRP A 237 -22.67 -12.24 11.34
C TRP A 237 -22.49 -13.60 10.62
N PRO A 238 -22.38 -13.63 9.28
CA PRO A 238 -22.15 -14.88 8.56
C PRO A 238 -20.78 -15.46 8.93
N ARG A 239 -20.75 -16.74 9.30
CA ARG A 239 -19.54 -17.43 9.76
C ARG A 239 -18.74 -18.09 8.64
N THR A 240 -19.35 -18.27 7.47
CA THR A 240 -18.74 -18.92 6.28
C THR A 240 -19.04 -18.12 5.02
N LEU A 241 -18.28 -18.38 3.95
CA LEU A 241 -18.51 -17.76 2.64
C LEU A 241 -19.89 -18.11 2.10
N GLU A 242 -20.31 -19.36 2.22
CA GLU A 242 -21.60 -19.86 1.73
C GLU A 242 -22.76 -19.14 2.43
N ALA A 243 -22.65 -18.92 3.75
CA ALA A 243 -23.65 -18.17 4.52
C ALA A 243 -23.69 -16.69 4.13
N LEU A 244 -22.58 -16.11 3.69
CA LEU A 244 -22.54 -14.74 3.17
C LEU A 244 -23.17 -14.67 1.78
N GLU A 245 -22.85 -15.61 0.88
CA GLU A 245 -23.42 -15.70 -0.47
C GLU A 245 -24.94 -15.86 -0.44
N ALA A 246 -25.48 -16.71 0.44
CA ALA A 246 -26.92 -16.88 0.64
C ALA A 246 -27.65 -15.59 1.09
N ARG A 247 -26.92 -14.61 1.63
CA ARG A 247 -27.46 -13.33 2.09
C ARG A 247 -27.36 -12.22 1.05
N VAL A 248 -26.55 -12.40 0.01
CA VAL A 248 -26.53 -11.47 -1.12
C VAL A 248 -27.76 -11.78 -1.96
N PRO A 249 -28.76 -10.88 -2.07
CA PRO A 249 -29.89 -11.13 -2.94
C PRO A 249 -29.35 -11.36 -4.35
N VAL A 250 -29.63 -12.54 -4.91
CA VAL A 250 -29.30 -12.86 -6.30
C VAL A 250 -29.89 -11.74 -7.14
N ARG A 251 -29.04 -10.90 -7.73
CA ARG A 251 -29.52 -9.95 -8.73
C ARG A 251 -30.16 -10.80 -9.82
N ALA A 252 -31.48 -10.69 -9.97
CA ALA A 252 -32.20 -11.28 -11.08
C ALA A 252 -31.44 -10.95 -12.38
N PRO A 253 -31.32 -11.88 -13.34
CA PRO A 253 -30.70 -11.59 -14.61
C PRO A 253 -31.39 -10.34 -15.16
N SER A 254 -30.63 -9.27 -15.35
CA SER A 254 -31.17 -8.04 -15.89
C SER A 254 -31.77 -8.37 -17.25
N GLY A 255 -33.10 -8.39 -17.32
CA GLY A 255 -33.84 -8.50 -18.56
C GLY A 255 -33.25 -7.53 -19.57
N GLY A 256 -32.99 -8.06 -20.77
CA GLY A 256 -32.16 -7.44 -21.80
C GLY A 256 -32.42 -5.95 -21.95
N ARG A 257 -31.44 -5.14 -21.56
CA ARG A 257 -31.29 -3.81 -22.13
C ARG A 257 -30.38 -3.96 -23.35
N ARG A 258 -30.98 -3.71 -24.53
CA ARG A 258 -30.28 -3.61 -25.82
C ARG A 258 -28.96 -2.86 -25.64
N ALA A 259 -27.91 -3.41 -26.24
CA ALA A 259 -26.62 -2.75 -26.38
C ALA A 259 -26.79 -1.35 -27.00
N PRO A 260 -26.10 -0.30 -26.50
CA PRO A 260 -26.01 0.94 -27.23
C PRO A 260 -25.19 0.68 -28.50
N GLY A 261 -25.84 0.85 -29.65
CA GLY A 261 -25.26 0.67 -30.97
C GLY A 261 -24.07 1.60 -31.22
N ALA A 262 -23.13 1.09 -32.01
CA ALA A 262 -22.02 1.84 -32.58
C ALA A 262 -22.50 3.11 -33.33
N PRO A 263 -21.70 4.19 -33.37
CA PRO A 263 -22.04 5.35 -34.16
C PRO A 263 -21.77 5.06 -35.64
N SER A 264 -22.83 4.99 -36.45
CA SER A 264 -22.72 5.07 -37.92
C SER A 264 -23.28 6.41 -38.40
N ALA A 265 -22.68 6.87 -39.50
CA ALA A 265 -22.72 8.22 -39.98
C ALA A 265 -24.02 8.62 -40.73
N SER A 266 -24.18 9.94 -40.81
CA SER A 266 -24.75 10.73 -41.93
C SER A 266 -26.20 11.25 -41.82
N ARG A 267 -26.27 12.61 -41.83
CA ARG A 267 -27.07 13.56 -42.64
C ARG A 267 -28.58 13.24 -42.81
N ALA A 268 -29.52 14.17 -42.58
CA ALA A 268 -29.74 15.45 -43.27
C ALA A 268 -30.94 16.16 -42.61
N SER A 269 -30.83 17.42 -42.18
CA SER A 269 -31.40 18.62 -42.85
C SER A 269 -32.75 19.12 -42.29
N SER A 270 -32.75 20.33 -41.72
CA SER A 270 -33.82 21.36 -41.79
C SER A 270 -33.39 22.66 -41.05
N PRO A 271 -33.95 23.84 -41.38
CA PRO A 271 -33.19 25.02 -41.85
C PRO A 271 -32.99 26.14 -40.80
N PRO A 272 -32.33 27.28 -41.14
CA PRO A 272 -31.57 28.08 -40.18
C PRO A 272 -32.37 29.26 -39.58
N ALA A 273 -32.00 29.63 -38.34
CA ALA A 273 -32.35 30.92 -37.76
C ALA A 273 -31.20 31.93 -38.00
N SER A 274 -31.59 33.14 -38.42
CA SER A 274 -30.77 34.25 -38.92
C SER A 274 -29.63 34.74 -37.99
N PRO A 275 -28.56 35.34 -38.55
CA PRO A 275 -27.36 35.70 -37.81
C PRO A 275 -27.49 37.04 -37.06
N ARG A 276 -27.07 37.04 -35.79
CA ARG A 276 -26.82 38.27 -35.03
C ARG A 276 -25.50 38.91 -35.47
N ARG A 277 -25.54 40.21 -35.74
CA ARG A 277 -24.42 41.08 -36.17
C ARG A 277 -23.28 41.10 -35.13
N PRO A 278 -22.00 41.13 -35.56
CA PRO A 278 -20.86 41.33 -34.67
C PRO A 278 -20.64 42.81 -34.31
N ALA A 279 -20.16 43.05 -33.09
CA ALA A 279 -19.75 44.35 -32.58
C ALA A 279 -18.40 44.80 -33.17
N PRO A 280 -18.15 46.12 -33.35
CA PRO A 280 -16.93 46.63 -33.99
C PRO A 280 -15.71 46.58 -33.05
N PRO A 281 -14.48 46.46 -33.61
CA PRO A 281 -13.25 46.35 -32.85
C PRO A 281 -12.80 47.68 -32.22
N ARG A 282 -12.30 47.60 -30.98
CA ARG A 282 -11.68 48.71 -30.24
C ARG A 282 -10.30 49.03 -30.82
N ARG A 283 -10.09 50.30 -31.19
CA ARG A 283 -8.79 50.87 -31.59
C ARG A 283 -7.84 50.93 -30.38
N ARG A 284 -6.57 50.56 -30.58
CA ARG A 284 -5.47 50.85 -29.64
C ARG A 284 -4.91 52.26 -29.92
N PRO A 285 -4.57 53.07 -28.91
CA PRO A 285 -3.68 54.21 -29.09
C PRO A 285 -2.22 53.73 -29.12
N GLY A 286 -1.39 54.43 -29.89
CA GLY A 286 0.06 54.28 -29.91
C GLY A 286 0.75 54.92 -28.70
#